data_AF-A0A960SXH8-F1
#
_entry.id   AF-A0A960SXH8-F1
#
_cell.length_a   1.000
_cell.length_b   1.000
_cell.length_c   1.000
_cell.angle_alpha   90.00
_cell.angle_beta   90.00
_cell.angle_gamma   90.00
#
_symmetry.space_group_name_H-M   'P 1'
#
loop_
_entity.id
_entity.type
_entity.pdbx_description
1 polymer ?
#
loop_
_entity_poly.entity_id
_entity_poly.type
_entity_poly.pdbx_seq_one_letter_code
_entity_poly.pdbx_strand_id
1 'polypeptide(L)'
;MRFTDLLAPTGALLLASALPLSAAALEDWQFDDAADTQLNLVANSVGTAFWSNDDDVKTDGSGNLVFVQGTGTDPDNVFRNATLTNKDLSTGTYELSYRISAATLAGGDATGANVGFGLRDDGGTDLFVVRLMRQNSALRLEYRTASTTLLDNFNNNLTTLADLEIRAVVDLDADTCDVYWKLGSNNGKCVTGLALGGTGLEADLVRLAANTNVADWGAADEVKVDYVTFGTYTAPTPQAAIEDWQFDDAAGASFNDALNSAGTTNLGGAAANALTDGSGNMEFTVGSTDADNIFRTSDLSDPGQTTGIFEMEWFVTSADLSGGDATGANFGFGMRETGTNKDLFLVRVHKQNDTLRLQHRVGNTNTDLIDFGTTSVSDLLIRVSADLDTDTFSVFWQQGTGIGQCVSDIPMFEPGLSFDIIRTAVNTNNIDWGPTDFALVDYLTIRGPSAVAAYLSLSIVSGPGAEQMTLIWPTATPGTAVLESSTNLMDPWTEITDTPTVNGDNNELIISTTGVPKNFFRLRNP
;
A
#
# COMPACT_ATOMS: atom_id res chain seq x y z
N MET A 1 35.25 14.53 10.33
CA MET A 1 34.67 14.96 9.04
C MET A 1 34.96 13.89 8.00
N ARG A 2 34.03 12.94 7.87
CA ARG A 2 33.91 12.02 6.74
C ARG A 2 32.42 11.80 6.52
N PHE A 3 31.91 12.40 5.45
CA PHE A 3 30.70 11.94 4.78
C PHE A 3 31.10 10.61 4.11
N THR A 4 30.42 9.54 4.47
CA THR A 4 30.36 8.34 3.63
C THR A 4 28.91 8.19 3.24
N ASP A 5 28.70 8.33 1.94
CA ASP A 5 27.48 8.03 1.22
C ASP A 5 27.01 6.63 1.62
N LEU A 6 25.97 6.57 2.46
CA LEU A 6 25.16 5.38 2.61
C LEU A 6 24.15 5.45 1.47
N LEU A 7 24.37 4.63 0.45
CA LEU A 7 23.35 4.29 -0.53
C LEU A 7 22.15 3.76 0.27
N ALA A 8 21.09 4.54 0.36
CA ALA A 8 19.81 4.06 0.86
C ALA A 8 19.42 2.82 0.04
N PRO A 9 18.90 1.75 0.67
CA PRO A 9 18.39 0.61 -0.07
C PRO A 9 17.32 1.11 -1.05
N THR A 10 17.55 0.83 -2.32
CA THR A 10 16.65 1.16 -3.43
C THR A 10 15.32 0.43 -3.25
N GLY A 11 14.26 1.21 -3.02
CA GLY A 11 12.87 0.85 -3.35
C GLY A 11 12.25 -0.32 -2.60
N ALA A 12 11.93 -0.13 -1.31
CA ALA A 12 10.94 -0.98 -0.64
C ALA A 12 9.56 -0.73 -1.27
N LEU A 13 8.91 -1.79 -1.74
CA LEU A 13 7.57 -1.77 -2.32
C LEU A 13 6.51 -1.65 -1.20
N LEU A 14 6.07 -0.44 -0.86
CA LEU A 14 5.02 -0.19 0.13
C LEU A 14 3.65 -0.04 -0.52
N LEU A 15 2.62 -0.72 -0.04
CA LEU A 15 1.25 -0.64 -0.59
C LEU A 15 0.16 -0.73 0.49
N ALA A 16 -0.76 0.24 0.44
CA ALA A 16 -2.08 0.26 1.08
C ALA A 16 -2.15 0.77 2.54
N SER A 17 -1.92 2.07 2.71
CA SER A 17 -2.63 2.83 3.76
C SER A 17 -2.62 4.34 3.50
N ALA A 18 -1.59 4.89 2.86
CA ALA A 18 -1.52 6.30 2.46
C ALA A 18 -1.64 6.48 0.94
N LEU A 19 -2.40 7.49 0.52
CA LEU A 19 -2.33 8.01 -0.85
C LEU A 19 -0.87 8.40 -1.12
N PRO A 20 -0.20 7.83 -2.14
CA PRO A 20 1.15 8.22 -2.47
C PRO A 20 1.20 9.73 -2.76
N LEU A 21 2.35 10.37 -2.46
CA LEU A 21 2.73 11.58 -3.18
C LEU A 21 2.68 11.21 -4.66
N SER A 22 1.71 11.75 -5.39
CA SER A 22 1.46 11.43 -6.79
C SER A 22 2.79 11.36 -7.52
N ALA A 23 3.18 10.16 -7.94
CA ALA A 23 4.12 10.04 -9.03
C ALA A 23 3.54 10.86 -10.20
N ALA A 24 4.39 11.41 -11.07
CA ALA A 24 3.89 12.18 -12.20
C ALA A 24 3.03 11.26 -13.07
N ALA A 25 1.70 11.42 -13.01
CA ALA A 25 0.80 10.75 -13.92
C ALA A 25 1.24 11.13 -15.33
N LEU A 26 1.60 10.13 -16.12
CA LEU A 26 1.90 10.31 -17.54
C LEU A 26 0.58 10.50 -18.29
N GLU A 27 -0.44 9.75 -17.88
CA GLU A 27 -1.80 9.82 -18.35
C GLU A 27 -2.77 9.82 -17.17
N ASP A 28 -3.83 10.61 -17.28
CA ASP A 28 -4.84 10.75 -16.24
C ASP A 28 -6.21 11.09 -16.86
N TRP A 29 -7.16 10.17 -16.78
CA TRP A 29 -8.54 10.33 -17.20
C TRP A 29 -9.45 10.29 -15.97
N GLN A 30 -10.00 11.44 -15.58
CA GLN A 30 -10.92 11.60 -14.43
C GLN A 30 -12.41 11.57 -14.82
N PHE A 31 -12.73 11.51 -16.12
CA PHE A 31 -14.09 11.43 -16.66
C PHE A 31 -15.09 12.50 -16.15
N ASP A 32 -14.59 13.68 -15.75
CA ASP A 32 -15.37 14.85 -15.31
C ASP A 32 -16.13 15.57 -16.44
N ASP A 33 -16.12 15.02 -17.66
CA ASP A 33 -16.83 15.57 -18.81
C ASP A 33 -18.36 15.58 -18.61
N ALA A 34 -19.05 16.49 -19.30
CA ALA A 34 -20.50 16.57 -19.27
C ALA A 34 -21.16 15.23 -19.66
N ALA A 35 -22.33 14.94 -19.11
CA ALA A 35 -23.06 13.71 -19.39
C ALA A 35 -23.23 13.46 -20.90
N ASP A 36 -23.19 12.18 -21.28
CA ASP A 36 -23.23 11.69 -22.65
C ASP A 36 -22.03 12.10 -23.53
N THR A 37 -20.91 12.51 -22.93
CA THR A 37 -19.65 12.68 -23.69
C THR A 37 -19.14 11.31 -24.12
N GLN A 38 -19.02 11.09 -25.42
CA GLN A 38 -18.55 9.83 -26.00
C GLN A 38 -17.08 9.57 -25.68
N LEU A 39 -16.70 8.31 -25.55
CA LEU A 39 -15.35 7.89 -25.16
C LEU A 39 -14.23 8.52 -26.01
N ASN A 40 -14.42 8.70 -27.33
CA ASN A 40 -13.44 9.35 -28.20
C ASN A 40 -13.30 10.87 -28.04
N LEU A 41 -14.20 11.50 -27.29
CA LEU A 41 -14.13 12.91 -26.93
C LEU A 41 -13.53 13.11 -25.54
N VAL A 42 -13.40 12.03 -24.75
CA VAL A 42 -12.70 12.04 -23.48
C VAL A 42 -11.20 12.08 -23.74
N ALA A 43 -10.55 13.11 -23.19
CA ALA A 43 -9.10 13.27 -23.25
C ALA A 43 -8.48 13.04 -21.86
N ASN A 44 -7.19 12.69 -21.84
CA ASN A 44 -6.42 12.76 -20.60
C ASN A 44 -6.29 14.22 -20.12
N SER A 45 -5.81 14.42 -18.89
CA SER A 45 -5.63 15.74 -18.26
C SER A 45 -4.74 16.70 -19.06
N VAL A 46 -3.88 16.18 -19.94
CA VAL A 46 -3.00 16.96 -20.84
C VAL A 46 -3.67 17.26 -22.20
N GLY A 47 -4.79 16.61 -22.53
CA GLY A 47 -5.54 16.81 -23.76
C GLY A 47 -4.94 16.16 -25.01
N THR A 48 -4.02 15.21 -24.83
CA THR A 48 -3.19 14.60 -25.90
C THR A 48 -3.56 13.16 -26.23
N ALA A 49 -4.13 12.42 -25.28
CA ALA A 49 -4.47 11.01 -25.45
C ALA A 49 -5.99 10.82 -25.48
N PHE A 50 -6.49 10.38 -26.64
CA PHE A 50 -7.91 10.10 -26.90
C PHE A 50 -8.12 8.62 -27.15
N TRP A 51 -9.30 8.14 -26.77
CA TRP A 51 -9.74 6.80 -27.08
C TRP A 51 -10.33 6.71 -28.50
N SER A 52 -10.40 5.51 -29.07
CA SER A 52 -11.16 5.26 -30.31
C SER A 52 -12.68 5.25 -30.05
N ASN A 53 -13.49 5.59 -31.08
CA ASN A 53 -14.94 5.83 -30.97
C ASN A 53 -15.75 4.61 -30.49
N ASP A 54 -16.74 4.86 -29.64
CA ASP A 54 -17.73 3.89 -29.19
C ASP A 54 -19.01 4.60 -28.71
N ASP A 55 -20.18 4.15 -29.17
CA ASP A 55 -21.47 4.76 -28.80
C ASP A 55 -22.02 4.21 -27.46
N ASP A 56 -21.52 3.05 -27.00
CA ASP A 56 -22.02 2.35 -25.81
C ASP A 56 -21.23 2.69 -24.53
N VAL A 57 -20.21 3.57 -24.65
CA VAL A 57 -19.38 4.04 -23.54
C VAL A 57 -19.32 5.56 -23.52
N LYS A 58 -19.81 6.15 -22.43
CA LYS A 58 -19.96 7.59 -22.28
C LYS A 58 -19.88 8.03 -20.83
N THR A 59 -19.61 9.31 -20.59
CA THR A 59 -19.60 9.84 -19.22
C THR A 59 -21.02 10.09 -18.69
N ASP A 60 -21.22 10.00 -17.37
CA ASP A 60 -22.50 10.31 -16.72
C ASP A 60 -22.61 11.75 -16.18
N GLY A 61 -21.57 12.57 -16.37
CA GLY A 61 -21.51 13.94 -15.85
C GLY A 61 -21.32 14.03 -14.34
N SER A 62 -21.05 12.91 -13.67
CA SER A 62 -20.76 12.82 -12.23
C SER A 62 -19.36 12.24 -11.96
N GLY A 63 -18.44 12.38 -12.92
CA GLY A 63 -17.07 11.86 -12.81
C GLY A 63 -16.94 10.37 -13.08
N ASN A 64 -17.83 9.75 -13.89
CA ASN A 64 -17.67 8.34 -14.25
C ASN A 64 -17.81 8.11 -15.75
N LEU A 65 -16.97 7.21 -16.26
CA LEU A 65 -17.18 6.53 -17.52
C LEU A 65 -18.14 5.35 -17.29
N VAL A 66 -19.22 5.28 -18.07
CA VAL A 66 -20.28 4.29 -17.90
C VAL A 66 -20.33 3.34 -19.10
N PHE A 67 -20.31 2.05 -18.78
CA PHE A 67 -20.49 0.94 -19.71
C PHE A 67 -21.90 0.37 -19.52
N VAL A 68 -22.64 0.26 -20.62
CA VAL A 68 -23.97 -0.36 -20.66
C VAL A 68 -24.03 -1.44 -21.73
N GLN A 69 -25.09 -2.24 -21.74
CA GLN A 69 -25.35 -3.18 -22.81
C GLN A 69 -25.36 -2.48 -24.18
N GLY A 70 -24.58 -3.00 -25.13
CA GLY A 70 -24.52 -2.49 -26.49
C GLY A 70 -25.83 -2.67 -27.24
N THR A 71 -26.12 -1.74 -28.16
CA THR A 71 -27.40 -1.70 -28.88
C THR A 71 -27.36 -2.40 -30.25
N GLY A 72 -26.19 -2.87 -30.67
CA GLY A 72 -25.92 -3.50 -31.96
C GLY A 72 -26.32 -4.98 -32.05
N THR A 73 -26.45 -5.47 -33.29
CA THR A 73 -26.61 -6.90 -33.61
C THR A 73 -25.28 -7.62 -33.87
N ASP A 74 -24.17 -6.88 -33.88
CA ASP A 74 -22.79 -7.42 -33.93
C ASP A 74 -22.30 -7.59 -32.47
N PRO A 75 -21.24 -8.37 -32.19
CA PRO A 75 -20.72 -8.40 -30.83
C PRO A 75 -20.11 -7.03 -30.52
N ASP A 76 -20.89 -6.16 -29.86
CA ASP A 76 -20.45 -4.89 -29.27
C ASP A 76 -19.41 -5.19 -28.19
N ASN A 77 -18.19 -5.48 -28.63
CA ASN A 77 -17.02 -5.59 -27.78
C ASN A 77 -16.21 -4.30 -27.93
N VAL A 78 -16.10 -3.58 -26.84
CA VAL A 78 -15.34 -2.33 -26.73
C VAL A 78 -13.88 -2.67 -26.47
N PHE A 79 -13.18 -2.93 -27.57
CA PHE A 79 -11.73 -3.06 -27.58
C PHE A 79 -11.13 -1.78 -28.14
N ARG A 80 -10.72 -0.87 -27.25
CA ARG A 80 -10.24 0.45 -27.61
C ARG A 80 -8.88 0.69 -26.99
N ASN A 81 -8.14 1.60 -27.60
CA ASN A 81 -6.79 1.98 -27.17
C ASN A 81 -6.74 3.49 -27.07
N ALA A 82 -6.05 4.00 -26.06
CA ALA A 82 -5.56 5.36 -26.02
C ALA A 82 -4.04 5.32 -26.18
N THR A 83 -3.51 6.08 -27.14
CA THR A 83 -2.06 6.17 -27.35
C THR A 83 -1.43 6.98 -26.24
N LEU A 84 -0.36 6.45 -25.64
CA LEU A 84 0.40 7.16 -24.63
C LEU A 84 1.07 8.39 -25.24
N THR A 85 1.09 9.48 -24.47
CA THR A 85 1.82 10.72 -24.76
C THR A 85 3.32 10.43 -24.87
N ASN A 86 3.83 9.56 -23.99
CA ASN A 86 5.18 9.00 -24.05
C ASN A 86 5.07 7.50 -24.36
N LYS A 87 5.15 7.14 -25.64
CA LYS A 87 5.17 5.76 -26.13
C LYS A 87 6.60 5.18 -26.15
N ASP A 88 6.73 3.93 -26.60
CA ASP A 88 7.98 3.17 -26.73
C ASP A 88 8.69 2.98 -25.37
N LEU A 89 7.91 2.85 -24.29
CA LEU A 89 8.45 2.59 -22.95
C LEU A 89 8.88 1.13 -22.87
N SER A 90 10.18 0.89 -22.79
CA SER A 90 10.77 -0.47 -22.83
C SER A 90 11.55 -0.83 -21.56
N THR A 91 11.68 0.10 -20.61
CA THR A 91 12.44 -0.08 -19.35
C THR A 91 11.77 0.69 -18.22
N GLY A 92 12.03 0.27 -16.98
CA GLY A 92 11.52 0.88 -15.76
C GLY A 92 10.19 0.31 -15.27
N THR A 93 9.75 0.84 -14.14
CA THR A 93 8.53 0.43 -13.44
C THR A 93 7.44 1.49 -13.57
N TYR A 94 6.22 1.07 -13.90
CA TYR A 94 5.06 1.94 -14.10
C TYR A 94 3.84 1.40 -13.36
N GLU A 95 2.85 2.24 -13.14
CA GLU A 95 1.58 1.86 -12.54
C GLU A 95 0.42 2.28 -13.41
N LEU A 96 -0.50 1.33 -13.67
CA LEU A 96 -1.85 1.58 -14.17
C LEU A 96 -2.82 1.43 -13.00
N SER A 97 -3.57 2.49 -12.66
CA SER A 97 -4.60 2.45 -11.62
C SER A 97 -5.95 2.88 -12.17
N TYR A 98 -7.01 2.19 -11.75
CA TYR A 98 -8.38 2.58 -12.05
C TYR A 98 -9.31 2.10 -10.94
N ARG A 99 -10.47 2.74 -10.85
CA ARG A 99 -11.48 2.43 -9.84
C ARG A 99 -12.83 2.18 -10.48
N ILE A 100 -13.39 0.99 -10.21
CA ILE A 100 -14.77 0.66 -10.53
C ILE A 100 -15.64 1.12 -9.36
N SER A 101 -16.26 2.28 -9.49
CA SER A 101 -17.09 2.88 -8.44
C SER A 101 -18.36 2.07 -8.19
N ALA A 102 -18.93 1.48 -9.25
CA ALA A 102 -20.07 0.58 -9.17
C ALA A 102 -20.09 -0.40 -10.35
N ALA A 103 -20.58 -1.61 -10.10
CA ALA A 103 -20.84 -2.61 -11.13
C ALA A 103 -22.12 -3.38 -10.79
N THR A 104 -22.97 -3.57 -11.79
CA THR A 104 -24.14 -4.46 -11.77
C THR A 104 -24.10 -5.30 -13.04
N LEU A 105 -23.74 -6.58 -12.91
CA LEU A 105 -23.73 -7.57 -13.99
C LEU A 105 -24.63 -8.74 -13.57
N ALA A 106 -25.94 -8.53 -13.63
CA ALA A 106 -26.95 -9.47 -13.12
C ALA A 106 -27.78 -10.14 -14.23
N GLY A 107 -27.95 -9.50 -15.39
CA GLY A 107 -28.69 -10.02 -16.54
C GLY A 107 -27.78 -10.57 -17.67
N GLY A 108 -28.35 -11.01 -18.79
CA GLY A 108 -27.54 -11.71 -19.81
C GLY A 108 -27.12 -13.11 -19.36
N ASP A 109 -26.15 -13.70 -20.06
CA ASP A 109 -25.62 -15.01 -19.71
C ASP A 109 -24.62 -14.95 -18.54
N ALA A 110 -24.25 -16.12 -18.02
CA ALA A 110 -23.42 -16.23 -16.84
C ALA A 110 -21.91 -16.08 -17.14
N THR A 111 -21.51 -15.81 -18.38
CA THR A 111 -20.13 -15.95 -18.86
C THR A 111 -19.82 -15.01 -20.03
N GLY A 112 -19.18 -13.88 -19.78
CA GLY A 112 -18.62 -13.08 -20.89
C GLY A 112 -18.54 -11.60 -20.60
N ALA A 113 -19.50 -11.08 -19.83
CA ALA A 113 -19.56 -9.68 -19.46
C ALA A 113 -18.29 -9.29 -18.70
N ASN A 114 -17.54 -8.32 -19.23
CA ASN A 114 -16.33 -7.84 -18.56
C ASN A 114 -16.04 -6.38 -18.90
N VAL A 115 -15.33 -5.71 -18.00
CA VAL A 115 -14.75 -4.38 -18.17
C VAL A 115 -13.38 -4.39 -17.50
N GLY A 116 -12.36 -3.88 -18.18
CA GLY A 116 -11.01 -3.83 -17.64
C GLY A 116 -10.06 -2.99 -18.46
N PHE A 117 -8.91 -2.71 -17.84
CA PHE A 117 -7.86 -1.89 -18.41
C PHE A 117 -6.50 -2.61 -18.35
N GLY A 118 -5.60 -2.22 -19.23
CA GLY A 118 -4.28 -2.81 -19.33
C GLY A 118 -3.32 -1.98 -20.16
N LEU A 119 -2.22 -2.59 -20.56
CA LEU A 119 -1.22 -2.00 -21.46
C LEU A 119 -1.04 -2.87 -22.69
N ARG A 120 -0.65 -2.26 -23.80
CA ARG A 120 -0.49 -2.93 -25.09
C ARG A 120 0.66 -2.29 -25.87
N ASP A 121 1.39 -3.10 -26.62
CA ASP A 121 2.43 -2.64 -27.55
C ASP A 121 1.81 -2.08 -28.85
N ASP A 122 2.60 -1.38 -29.64
CA ASP A 122 2.20 -0.87 -30.95
C ASP A 122 1.97 -1.98 -32.00
N GLY A 123 2.58 -3.16 -31.78
CA GLY A 123 2.44 -4.38 -32.57
C GLY A 123 1.08 -5.08 -32.42
N GLY A 124 0.29 -4.71 -31.41
CA GLY A 124 -1.02 -5.29 -31.13
C GLY A 124 -1.05 -6.44 -30.12
N THR A 125 0.01 -6.65 -29.35
CA THR A 125 0.10 -7.59 -28.24
C THR A 125 -0.27 -6.89 -26.94
N ASP A 126 -1.27 -7.40 -26.24
CA ASP A 126 -1.58 -6.92 -24.88
C ASP A 126 -0.45 -7.38 -23.95
N LEU A 127 0.20 -6.44 -23.24
CA LEU A 127 1.14 -6.75 -22.16
C LEU A 127 0.38 -7.43 -21.04
N PHE A 128 -0.77 -6.86 -20.67
CA PHE A 128 -1.76 -7.46 -19.79
C PHE A 128 -3.08 -6.70 -19.89
N VAL A 129 -4.14 -7.29 -19.33
CA VAL A 129 -5.40 -6.63 -19.00
C VAL A 129 -5.87 -7.15 -17.65
N VAL A 130 -6.13 -6.25 -16.70
CA VAL A 130 -6.88 -6.58 -15.47
C VAL A 130 -8.34 -6.24 -15.70
N ARG A 131 -9.26 -7.15 -15.38
CA ARG A 131 -10.69 -6.95 -15.69
C ARG A 131 -11.59 -7.54 -14.63
N LEU A 132 -12.69 -6.84 -14.37
CA LEU A 132 -13.85 -7.40 -13.70
C LEU A 132 -14.63 -8.22 -14.72
N MET A 133 -14.91 -9.48 -14.43
CA MET A 133 -15.63 -10.39 -15.31
C MET A 133 -16.75 -11.10 -14.56
N ARG A 134 -17.90 -11.23 -15.21
CA ARG A 134 -18.93 -12.18 -14.81
C ARG A 134 -18.62 -13.56 -15.40
N GLN A 135 -18.42 -14.54 -14.53
CA GLN A 135 -18.23 -15.92 -14.93
C GLN A 135 -18.84 -16.88 -13.91
N ASN A 136 -19.56 -17.89 -14.39
CA ASN A 136 -20.29 -18.86 -13.56
C ASN A 136 -21.19 -18.17 -12.51
N SER A 137 -21.90 -17.13 -12.95
CA SER A 137 -22.82 -16.33 -12.13
C SER A 137 -22.17 -15.53 -10.99
N ALA A 138 -20.84 -15.40 -10.95
CA ALA A 138 -20.12 -14.60 -9.96
C ALA A 138 -19.27 -13.52 -10.63
N LEU A 139 -19.11 -12.38 -9.95
CA LEU A 139 -18.11 -11.37 -10.28
C LEU A 139 -16.73 -11.82 -9.81
N ARG A 140 -15.76 -11.72 -10.72
CA ARG A 140 -14.37 -12.13 -10.52
C ARG A 140 -13.42 -11.07 -11.04
N LEU A 141 -12.29 -10.93 -10.39
CA LEU A 141 -11.17 -10.15 -10.90
C LEU A 141 -10.20 -11.09 -11.60
N GLU A 142 -9.85 -10.79 -12.84
CA GLU A 142 -8.95 -11.59 -13.65
C GLU A 142 -7.78 -10.76 -14.18
N TYR A 143 -6.62 -11.38 -14.23
CA TYR A 143 -5.47 -10.92 -15.01
C TYR A 143 -5.39 -11.74 -16.30
N ARG A 144 -5.27 -11.05 -17.43
CA ARG A 144 -5.26 -11.68 -18.75
C ARG A 144 -4.06 -11.26 -19.56
N THR A 145 -3.42 -12.26 -20.16
CA THR A 145 -2.49 -12.13 -21.28
C THR A 145 -2.99 -13.03 -22.42
N ALA A 146 -2.15 -13.93 -22.94
CA ALA A 146 -2.60 -15.07 -23.75
C ALA A 146 -3.36 -16.12 -22.92
N SER A 147 -3.15 -16.15 -21.60
CA SER A 147 -3.89 -16.97 -20.64
C SER A 147 -4.68 -16.09 -19.67
N THR A 148 -5.47 -16.71 -18.80
CA THR A 148 -6.25 -16.02 -17.76
C THR A 148 -5.88 -16.57 -16.40
N THR A 149 -5.56 -15.67 -15.48
CA THR A 149 -5.28 -15.94 -14.07
C THR A 149 -6.41 -15.33 -13.24
N LEU A 150 -7.06 -16.15 -12.42
CA LEU A 150 -8.05 -15.66 -11.46
C LEU A 150 -7.31 -14.96 -10.31
N LEU A 151 -7.65 -13.70 -10.05
CA LEU A 151 -7.10 -12.92 -8.94
C LEU A 151 -8.02 -12.99 -7.71
N ASP A 152 -9.32 -12.76 -7.92
CA ASP A 152 -10.32 -12.85 -6.86
C ASP A 152 -11.67 -13.34 -7.41
N ASN A 153 -12.46 -13.93 -6.53
CA ASN A 153 -13.85 -14.30 -6.76
C ASN A 153 -14.66 -13.72 -5.60
N PHE A 154 -15.28 -12.56 -5.83
CA PHE A 154 -15.89 -11.68 -4.82
C PHE A 154 -17.18 -12.25 -4.20
N ASN A 155 -17.09 -13.46 -3.65
CA ASN A 155 -18.18 -14.31 -3.22
C ASN A 155 -19.00 -14.90 -4.37
N ASN A 156 -19.13 -16.23 -4.36
CA ASN A 156 -19.95 -16.95 -5.33
C ASN A 156 -21.37 -16.36 -5.38
N ASN A 157 -21.83 -16.02 -6.59
CA ASN A 157 -23.14 -15.41 -6.90
C ASN A 157 -23.29 -13.91 -6.65
N LEU A 158 -22.23 -13.19 -6.29
CA LEU A 158 -22.30 -11.73 -6.27
C LEU A 158 -22.35 -11.22 -7.71
N THR A 159 -23.40 -10.47 -8.05
CA THR A 159 -23.60 -9.82 -9.37
C THR A 159 -23.54 -8.30 -9.29
N THR A 160 -23.32 -7.75 -8.10
CA THR A 160 -23.16 -6.32 -7.87
C THR A 160 -21.92 -6.07 -7.03
N LEU A 161 -21.16 -5.04 -7.36
CA LEU A 161 -19.95 -4.68 -6.65
C LEU A 161 -19.90 -3.15 -6.55
N ALA A 162 -19.37 -2.64 -5.45
CA ALA A 162 -19.16 -1.21 -5.26
C ALA A 162 -17.72 -0.98 -4.81
N ASP A 163 -17.13 0.09 -5.32
CA ASP A 163 -15.85 0.61 -4.85
C ASP A 163 -14.68 -0.39 -4.93
N LEU A 164 -14.39 -0.89 -6.13
CA LEU A 164 -13.22 -1.72 -6.39
C LEU A 164 -12.09 -0.86 -6.98
N GLU A 165 -11.07 -0.62 -6.19
CA GLU A 165 -9.82 0.01 -6.64
C GLU A 165 -8.84 -1.06 -7.11
N ILE A 166 -8.22 -0.84 -8.26
CA ILE A 166 -7.26 -1.75 -8.88
C ILE A 166 -6.01 -0.97 -9.25
N ARG A 167 -4.84 -1.56 -8.97
CA ARG A 167 -3.52 -1.03 -9.31
C ARG A 167 -2.68 -2.15 -9.90
N ALA A 168 -2.10 -1.93 -11.07
CA ALA A 168 -1.20 -2.86 -11.73
C ALA A 168 0.17 -2.19 -11.87
N VAL A 169 1.15 -2.67 -11.11
CA VAL A 169 2.54 -2.19 -11.14
C VAL A 169 3.32 -3.09 -12.10
N VAL A 170 3.69 -2.56 -13.25
CA VAL A 170 4.42 -3.27 -14.30
C VAL A 170 5.91 -2.94 -14.21
N ASP A 171 6.76 -3.97 -14.20
CA ASP A 171 8.20 -3.87 -14.32
C ASP A 171 8.61 -4.39 -15.72
N LEU A 172 8.97 -3.45 -16.60
CA LEU A 172 9.36 -3.78 -17.97
C LEU A 172 10.78 -4.35 -18.05
N ASP A 173 11.62 -4.16 -17.04
CA ASP A 173 12.96 -4.74 -16.98
C ASP A 173 12.90 -6.23 -16.55
N ALA A 174 11.89 -6.58 -15.73
CA ALA A 174 11.66 -7.94 -15.24
C ALA A 174 10.61 -8.74 -16.06
N ASP A 175 9.92 -8.12 -17.02
CA ASP A 175 8.77 -8.68 -17.75
C ASP A 175 7.65 -9.18 -16.82
N THR A 176 7.38 -8.46 -15.73
CA THR A 176 6.37 -8.84 -14.72
C THR A 176 5.37 -7.73 -14.39
N CYS A 177 4.25 -8.13 -13.79
CA CYS A 177 3.21 -7.25 -13.28
C CYS A 177 2.75 -7.73 -11.91
N ASP A 178 2.61 -6.79 -10.98
CA ASP A 178 1.98 -6.98 -9.69
C ASP A 178 0.62 -6.31 -9.68
N VAL A 179 -0.43 -7.06 -9.34
CA VAL A 179 -1.79 -6.52 -9.27
C VAL A 179 -2.24 -6.46 -7.83
N TYR A 180 -2.64 -5.28 -7.42
CA TYR A 180 -3.21 -4.95 -6.12
C TYR A 180 -4.65 -4.53 -6.30
N TRP A 181 -5.53 -4.95 -5.40
CA TRP A 181 -6.93 -4.52 -5.43
C TRP A 181 -7.52 -4.40 -4.03
N LYS A 182 -8.53 -3.56 -3.90
CA LYS A 182 -9.23 -3.30 -2.66
C LYS A 182 -10.72 -3.15 -2.93
N LEU A 183 -11.55 -3.77 -2.11
CA LEU A 183 -13.01 -3.61 -2.16
C LEU A 183 -13.48 -2.74 -0.99
N GLY A 184 -13.93 -1.53 -1.27
CA GLY A 184 -14.36 -0.55 -0.29
C GLY A 184 -13.29 -0.26 0.76
N SER A 185 -13.66 -0.42 2.04
CA SER A 185 -12.74 -0.21 3.17
C SER A 185 -11.90 -1.43 3.55
N ASN A 186 -12.12 -2.59 2.93
CA ASN A 186 -11.45 -3.85 3.31
C ASN A 186 -9.93 -3.79 3.12
N ASN A 187 -9.20 -4.74 3.71
CA ASN A 187 -7.78 -4.93 3.40
C ASN A 187 -7.48 -5.00 1.90
N GLY A 188 -6.37 -4.38 1.51
CA GLY A 188 -5.81 -4.56 0.17
C GLY A 188 -5.35 -6.01 -0.02
N LYS A 189 -5.62 -6.54 -1.21
CA LYS A 189 -5.15 -7.86 -1.66
C LYS A 189 -4.17 -7.70 -2.80
N CYS A 190 -3.41 -8.76 -3.07
CA CYS A 190 -2.46 -8.76 -4.17
C CYS A 190 -2.27 -10.13 -4.81
N VAL A 191 -1.83 -10.11 -6.06
CA VAL A 191 -1.12 -11.20 -6.71
C VAL A 191 0.01 -10.56 -7.49
N THR A 192 1.19 -11.11 -7.31
CA THR A 192 2.43 -10.52 -7.75
C THR A 192 3.16 -11.47 -8.69
N GLY A 193 4.05 -10.93 -9.50
CA GLY A 193 4.92 -11.70 -10.39
C GLY A 193 4.18 -12.35 -11.54
N LEU A 194 3.07 -11.74 -11.94
CA LEU A 194 2.33 -12.16 -13.10
C LEU A 194 3.16 -11.84 -14.33
N ALA A 195 3.46 -12.85 -15.15
CA ALA A 195 4.20 -12.63 -16.39
C ALA A 195 3.42 -11.72 -17.35
N LEU A 196 4.13 -10.85 -18.06
CA LEU A 196 3.56 -10.09 -19.18
C LEU A 196 3.25 -11.01 -20.38
N GLY A 197 2.52 -10.49 -21.36
CA GLY A 197 2.11 -11.21 -22.57
C GLY A 197 3.24 -11.65 -23.50
N GLY A 198 4.47 -11.23 -23.21
CA GLY A 198 5.69 -11.55 -23.94
C GLY A 198 6.90 -10.92 -23.22
N THR A 199 8.10 -11.24 -23.71
CA THR A 199 9.35 -10.67 -23.20
C THR A 199 9.79 -9.47 -24.04
N GLY A 200 10.26 -8.40 -23.40
CA GLY A 200 10.75 -7.21 -24.09
C GLY A 200 9.66 -6.47 -24.88
N LEU A 201 8.42 -6.53 -24.39
CA LEU A 201 7.32 -5.74 -24.94
C LEU A 201 7.43 -4.28 -24.49
N GLU A 202 6.94 -3.37 -25.31
CA GLU A 202 6.92 -1.93 -25.01
C GLU A 202 5.51 -1.50 -24.58
N ALA A 203 5.42 -0.60 -23.60
CA ALA A 203 4.15 0.02 -23.25
C ALA A 203 3.93 1.26 -24.13
N ASP A 204 2.98 1.13 -25.08
CA ASP A 204 2.66 2.17 -26.07
C ASP A 204 1.25 2.72 -25.95
N LEU A 205 0.33 1.87 -25.46
CA LEU A 205 -1.10 2.12 -25.45
C LEU A 205 -1.69 1.72 -24.10
N VAL A 206 -2.59 2.54 -23.56
CA VAL A 206 -3.54 2.07 -22.56
C VAL A 206 -4.64 1.30 -23.27
N ARG A 207 -4.88 0.07 -22.82
CA ARG A 207 -5.84 -0.87 -23.38
C ARG A 207 -7.13 -0.82 -22.59
N LEU A 208 -8.25 -0.57 -23.26
CA LEU A 208 -9.60 -0.85 -22.75
C LEU A 208 -10.10 -2.15 -23.36
N ALA A 209 -10.60 -3.04 -22.51
CA ALA A 209 -11.25 -4.27 -22.91
C ALA A 209 -12.59 -4.41 -22.18
N ALA A 210 -13.68 -4.32 -22.93
CA ALA A 210 -15.00 -4.69 -22.45
C ALA A 210 -15.75 -5.52 -23.49
N ASN A 211 -16.51 -6.51 -23.03
CA ASN A 211 -17.46 -7.23 -23.88
C ASN A 211 -18.85 -6.84 -23.42
N THR A 212 -19.52 -5.90 -24.08
CA THR A 212 -20.83 -5.32 -23.67
C THR A 212 -22.01 -5.85 -24.49
N ASN A 213 -21.80 -6.92 -25.27
CA ASN A 213 -22.80 -7.46 -26.18
C ASN A 213 -24.09 -7.94 -25.47
N VAL A 214 -25.20 -7.98 -26.23
CA VAL A 214 -26.53 -8.33 -25.72
C VAL A 214 -26.70 -9.77 -25.21
N ALA A 215 -25.78 -10.68 -25.53
CA ALA A 215 -25.83 -12.06 -25.04
C ALA A 215 -25.29 -12.13 -23.61
N ASP A 216 -24.16 -11.45 -23.37
CA ASP A 216 -23.44 -11.50 -22.10
C ASP A 216 -23.97 -10.49 -21.08
N TRP A 217 -24.48 -9.33 -21.52
CA TRP A 217 -25.02 -8.28 -20.66
C TRP A 217 -26.55 -8.30 -20.63
N GLY A 218 -27.11 -8.01 -19.47
CA GLY A 218 -28.52 -7.66 -19.31
C GLY A 218 -28.80 -6.20 -19.67
N ALA A 219 -30.04 -5.90 -20.07
CA ALA A 219 -30.46 -4.54 -20.41
C ALA A 219 -30.38 -3.52 -19.25
N ALA A 220 -30.20 -3.98 -18.01
CA ALA A 220 -30.01 -3.15 -16.83
C ALA A 220 -28.60 -3.29 -16.23
N ASP A 221 -27.71 -4.03 -16.91
CA ASP A 221 -26.33 -4.17 -16.45
C ASP A 221 -25.55 -2.89 -16.76
N GLU A 222 -24.71 -2.49 -15.81
CA GLU A 222 -23.97 -1.23 -15.83
C GLU A 222 -22.64 -1.41 -15.08
N VAL A 223 -21.56 -0.87 -15.63
CA VAL A 223 -20.28 -0.71 -14.90
C VAL A 223 -19.85 0.75 -14.99
N LYS A 224 -19.48 1.33 -13.86
CA LYS A 224 -19.01 2.70 -13.73
C LYS A 224 -17.55 2.72 -13.32
N VAL A 225 -16.74 3.48 -14.03
CA VAL A 225 -15.32 3.67 -13.79
C VAL A 225 -15.08 5.14 -13.46
N ASP A 226 -14.53 5.40 -12.28
CA ASP A 226 -14.27 6.73 -11.72
C ASP A 226 -13.09 7.42 -12.41
N TYR A 227 -11.96 6.71 -12.51
CA TYR A 227 -10.77 7.21 -13.18
C TYR A 227 -9.94 6.08 -13.80
N VAL A 228 -9.04 6.47 -14.71
CA VAL A 228 -7.91 5.65 -15.18
C VAL A 228 -6.66 6.53 -15.16
N THR A 229 -5.59 6.05 -14.53
CA THR A 229 -4.29 6.75 -14.48
C THR A 229 -3.19 5.79 -14.90
N PHE A 230 -2.21 6.30 -15.63
CA PHE A 230 -0.97 5.60 -15.94
C PHE A 230 0.22 6.51 -15.66
N GLY A 231 1.23 6.03 -14.95
CA GLY A 231 2.36 6.85 -14.56
C GLY A 231 3.60 6.06 -14.24
N THR A 232 4.73 6.75 -14.09
CA THR A 232 5.92 6.13 -13.48
C THR A 232 5.57 5.64 -12.09
N TYR A 233 5.99 4.44 -11.72
CA TYR A 233 5.77 3.96 -10.37
C TYR A 233 6.81 4.58 -9.44
N THR A 234 6.35 5.13 -8.33
CA THR A 234 7.18 5.43 -7.18
C THR A 234 6.54 4.74 -6.00
N ALA A 235 7.31 3.95 -5.26
CA ALA A 235 6.82 3.34 -4.04
C ALA A 235 6.24 4.45 -3.13
N PRO A 236 4.99 4.29 -2.64
CA PRO A 236 4.38 5.19 -1.68
C PRO A 236 5.35 5.56 -0.56
N THR A 237 5.39 6.85 -0.22
CA THR A 237 6.14 7.29 0.96
C THR A 237 5.54 6.60 2.18
N PRO A 238 6.35 5.92 3.00
CA PRO A 238 5.84 5.29 4.21
C PRO A 238 5.08 6.29 5.08
N GLN A 239 3.93 5.87 5.62
CA GLN A 239 3.28 6.64 6.66
C GLN A 239 4.24 6.83 7.83
N ALA A 240 4.04 7.93 8.56
CA ALA A 240 4.73 8.12 9.82
C ALA A 240 4.45 6.92 10.73
N ALA A 241 5.52 6.28 11.18
CA ALA A 241 5.43 5.18 12.10
C ALA A 241 4.85 5.68 13.43
N ILE A 242 3.87 4.95 13.96
CA ILE A 242 3.41 5.13 15.34
C ILE A 242 4.39 4.46 16.32
N GLU A 243 5.09 3.44 15.84
CA GLU A 243 6.18 2.78 16.53
C GLU A 243 7.32 2.49 15.57
N ASP A 244 8.55 2.74 15.99
CA ASP A 244 9.71 2.66 15.11
C ASP A 244 10.96 2.27 15.89
N TRP A 245 11.47 1.06 15.67
CA TRP A 245 12.73 0.56 16.23
C TRP A 245 13.74 0.37 15.11
N GLN A 246 14.80 1.17 15.11
CA GLN A 246 15.84 1.21 14.07
C GLN A 246 17.14 0.47 14.44
N PHE A 247 17.26 -0.04 15.67
CA PHE A 247 18.43 -0.81 16.15
C PHE A 247 19.83 -0.20 15.89
N ASP A 248 19.92 1.12 15.74
CA ASP A 248 21.15 1.90 15.50
C ASP A 248 22.08 2.04 16.73
N ASP A 249 21.77 1.36 17.84
CA ASP A 249 22.55 1.43 19.06
C ASP A 249 23.95 0.79 18.90
N ALA A 250 24.88 1.19 19.76
CA ALA A 250 26.22 0.60 19.79
C ALA A 250 26.17 -0.91 20.04
N ALA A 251 27.07 -1.66 19.38
CA ALA A 251 27.12 -3.11 19.47
C ALA A 251 27.07 -3.64 20.91
N GLY A 252 26.19 -4.61 21.16
CA GLY A 252 25.96 -5.22 22.46
C GLY A 252 24.85 -4.58 23.30
N ALA A 253 24.12 -3.57 22.78
CA ALA A 253 22.93 -3.05 23.45
C ALA A 253 21.79 -4.09 23.38
N SER A 254 21.06 -4.28 24.47
CA SER A 254 20.00 -5.30 24.55
C SER A 254 18.63 -4.72 24.23
N PHE A 255 17.60 -5.57 24.09
CA PHE A 255 16.20 -5.11 23.94
C PHE A 255 15.73 -4.09 24.98
N ASN A 256 16.28 -4.12 26.19
CA ASN A 256 15.91 -3.15 27.23
C ASN A 256 16.33 -1.72 26.88
N ASP A 257 17.36 -1.59 26.05
CA ASP A 257 18.01 -0.34 25.68
C ASP A 257 17.53 0.13 24.29
N ALA A 258 17.01 -0.79 23.46
CA ALA A 258 16.40 -0.51 22.16
C ALA A 258 15.01 0.14 22.34
N LEU A 259 15.02 1.45 22.53
CA LEU A 259 13.81 2.27 22.60
C LEU A 259 13.22 2.48 21.20
N ASN A 260 11.90 2.68 21.13
CA ASN A 260 11.28 3.20 19.92
C ASN A 260 11.75 4.64 19.64
N SER A 261 11.50 5.16 18.45
CA SER A 261 11.95 6.50 18.02
C SER A 261 11.40 7.65 18.89
N ALA A 262 10.27 7.41 19.58
CA ALA A 262 9.70 8.34 20.56
C ALA A 262 10.41 8.29 21.94
N GLY A 263 11.23 7.28 22.20
CA GLY A 263 11.91 7.06 23.48
C GLY A 263 10.97 6.62 24.62
N THR A 264 9.78 6.14 24.29
CA THR A 264 8.67 5.87 25.23
C THR A 264 8.58 4.41 25.64
N THR A 265 8.94 3.48 24.75
CA THR A 265 8.78 2.02 24.96
C THR A 265 10.02 1.28 24.48
N ASN A 266 10.31 0.11 25.06
CA ASN A 266 11.38 -0.79 24.62
C ASN A 266 10.78 -2.13 24.16
N LEU A 267 11.49 -2.88 23.30
CA LEU A 267 11.03 -4.20 22.80
C LEU A 267 11.07 -5.33 23.85
N GLY A 268 11.05 -4.97 25.14
CA GLY A 268 10.94 -5.85 26.29
C GLY A 268 12.26 -6.11 27.04
N GLY A 269 12.15 -6.96 28.06
CA GLY A 269 13.22 -7.34 28.99
C GLY A 269 14.52 -7.83 28.34
N ALA A 270 15.68 -7.46 28.90
CA ALA A 270 17.02 -7.87 28.46
C ALA A 270 17.11 -9.36 28.09
N ALA A 271 17.80 -9.64 26.98
CA ALA A 271 18.14 -10.96 26.50
C ALA A 271 19.61 -10.96 26.05
N ALA A 272 20.41 -11.87 26.58
CA ALA A 272 21.85 -11.91 26.28
C ALA A 272 22.17 -12.36 24.84
N ASN A 273 21.17 -12.91 24.15
CA ASN A 273 21.22 -13.49 22.82
C ASN A 273 20.30 -12.76 21.82
N ALA A 274 19.95 -11.51 22.15
CA ALA A 274 19.41 -10.53 21.21
C ALA A 274 20.02 -9.17 21.54
N LEU A 275 21.02 -8.80 20.75
CA LEU A 275 21.83 -7.61 20.95
C LEU A 275 21.97 -6.85 19.64
N THR A 276 22.14 -5.53 19.68
CA THR A 276 22.49 -4.80 18.47
C THR A 276 23.91 -5.14 18.00
N ASP A 277 24.14 -5.14 16.69
CA ASP A 277 25.45 -5.45 16.09
C ASP A 277 26.33 -4.19 15.87
N GLY A 278 25.78 -3.01 16.14
CA GLY A 278 26.42 -1.72 15.90
C GLY A 278 26.49 -1.28 14.42
N SER A 279 25.78 -1.99 13.55
CA SER A 279 25.64 -1.72 12.11
C SER A 279 24.19 -1.49 11.70
N GLY A 280 23.30 -1.23 12.68
CA GLY A 280 21.87 -1.00 12.45
C GLY A 280 21.01 -2.26 12.52
N ASN A 281 21.51 -3.40 13.03
CA ASN A 281 20.68 -4.61 13.17
C ASN A 281 20.52 -5.01 14.64
N MET A 282 19.35 -5.55 14.96
CA MET A 282 19.18 -6.49 16.06
C MET A 282 19.66 -7.88 15.61
N GLU A 283 20.71 -8.38 16.26
CA GLU A 283 21.26 -9.72 16.05
C GLU A 283 20.69 -10.69 17.09
N PHE A 284 19.97 -11.70 16.61
CA PHE A 284 19.58 -12.87 17.40
C PHE A 284 20.62 -13.97 17.23
N THR A 285 21.08 -14.55 18.34
CA THR A 285 22.02 -15.67 18.34
C THR A 285 21.52 -16.82 19.20
N VAL A 286 22.21 -17.96 19.13
CA VAL A 286 21.97 -19.07 20.04
C VAL A 286 22.11 -18.66 21.51
N GLY A 287 21.21 -19.15 22.35
CA GLY A 287 21.21 -19.01 23.80
C GLY A 287 22.20 -19.96 24.46
N SER A 288 22.46 -19.74 25.74
CA SER A 288 23.36 -20.59 26.53
C SER A 288 22.71 -21.89 27.03
N THR A 289 21.38 -21.92 27.11
CA THR A 289 20.59 -23.05 27.64
C THR A 289 19.40 -23.43 26.73
N ASP A 290 18.74 -24.54 27.05
CA ASP A 290 17.51 -25.01 26.40
C ASP A 290 16.29 -24.14 26.75
N ALA A 291 16.38 -23.32 27.80
CA ALA A 291 15.33 -22.41 28.24
C ALA A 291 15.49 -20.98 27.68
N ASP A 292 16.58 -20.68 26.98
CA ASP A 292 16.92 -19.34 26.49
C ASP A 292 16.12 -18.99 25.23
N ASN A 293 14.80 -18.94 25.36
CA ASN A 293 13.87 -18.45 24.33
C ASN A 293 13.45 -17.00 24.63
N ILE A 294 13.28 -16.21 23.57
CA ILE A 294 12.89 -14.80 23.66
C ILE A 294 11.42 -14.69 23.34
N PHE A 295 10.63 -14.65 24.40
CA PHE A 295 9.21 -14.32 24.35
C PHE A 295 9.00 -13.01 25.09
N ARG A 296 8.98 -11.90 24.37
CA ARG A 296 8.89 -10.55 24.92
C ARG A 296 7.65 -9.83 24.42
N THR A 297 7.24 -8.83 25.17
CA THR A 297 6.11 -7.97 24.87
C THR A 297 6.53 -6.53 25.09
N SER A 298 6.21 -5.67 24.14
CA SER A 298 6.26 -4.22 24.30
C SER A 298 4.86 -3.68 24.25
N ASP A 299 4.50 -2.81 25.19
CA ASP A 299 3.29 -2.01 25.06
C ASP A 299 3.45 -1.06 23.87
N LEU A 300 2.34 -0.75 23.20
CA LEU A 300 2.27 0.38 22.28
C LEU A 300 2.30 1.70 23.06
N SER A 301 2.82 2.74 22.43
CA SER A 301 2.76 4.12 22.90
C SER A 301 1.32 4.63 22.99
N ASP A 302 0.43 4.12 22.12
CA ASP A 302 -1.01 4.34 22.16
C ASP A 302 -1.76 2.99 22.11
N PRO A 303 -1.93 2.30 23.26
CA PRO A 303 -2.58 0.99 23.32
C PRO A 303 -4.11 1.10 23.26
N GLY A 304 -4.81 -0.01 23.09
CA GLY A 304 -6.27 -0.04 23.10
C GLY A 304 -6.90 0.23 21.73
N GLN A 305 -6.17 0.01 20.64
CA GLN A 305 -6.68 0.21 19.28
C GLN A 305 -7.70 -0.89 18.96
N THR A 306 -8.92 -0.52 18.56
CA THR A 306 -10.01 -1.48 18.27
C THR A 306 -10.57 -1.36 16.86
N THR A 307 -10.03 -0.47 16.03
CA THR A 307 -10.55 -0.13 14.70
C THR A 307 -9.43 0.34 13.80
N GLY A 308 -9.60 0.17 12.49
CA GLY A 308 -8.67 0.61 11.45
C GLY A 308 -7.61 -0.42 11.09
N ILE A 309 -6.77 0.00 10.12
CA ILE A 309 -5.76 -0.85 9.48
C ILE A 309 -4.36 -0.44 9.96
N PHE A 310 -3.62 -1.40 10.52
CA PHE A 310 -2.26 -1.22 11.01
C PHE A 310 -1.27 -2.01 10.15
N GLU A 311 -0.19 -1.37 9.73
CA GLU A 311 0.89 -2.03 8.99
C GLU A 311 2.08 -2.26 9.92
N MET A 312 2.44 -3.51 10.17
CA MET A 312 3.68 -3.91 10.84
C MET A 312 4.70 -4.35 9.79
N GLU A 313 5.92 -3.85 9.84
CA GLU A 313 6.95 -4.12 8.85
C GLU A 313 8.32 -4.30 9.51
N TRP A 314 9.08 -5.29 9.05
CA TRP A 314 10.48 -5.45 9.43
C TRP A 314 11.29 -6.00 8.27
N PHE A 315 12.58 -5.69 8.26
CA PHE A 315 13.51 -6.14 7.24
C PHE A 315 14.56 -7.08 7.83
N VAL A 316 14.65 -8.28 7.26
CA VAL A 316 15.65 -9.29 7.61
C VAL A 316 16.81 -9.15 6.65
N THR A 317 17.89 -8.50 7.08
CA THR A 317 19.09 -8.32 6.25
C THR A 317 19.73 -9.66 5.93
N SER A 318 19.85 -10.53 6.93
CA SER A 318 20.26 -11.92 6.71
C SER A 318 19.89 -12.83 7.89
N ALA A 319 19.69 -14.11 7.59
CA ALA A 319 19.59 -15.16 8.60
C ALA A 319 20.18 -16.46 8.07
N ASP A 320 20.87 -17.19 8.92
CA ASP A 320 21.37 -18.54 8.66
C ASP A 320 21.08 -19.41 9.88
N LEU A 321 20.21 -20.40 9.70
CA LEU A 321 19.85 -21.37 10.74
C LEU A 321 20.37 -22.78 10.39
N SER A 322 21.45 -22.88 9.60
CA SER A 322 21.95 -24.16 9.10
C SER A 322 22.56 -25.08 10.17
N GLY A 323 23.06 -24.54 11.27
CA GLY A 323 23.76 -25.29 12.31
C GLY A 323 22.84 -25.92 13.37
N GLY A 324 21.62 -25.40 13.52
CA GLY A 324 20.61 -25.89 14.46
C GLY A 324 19.94 -27.19 14.06
N ASP A 325 18.98 -27.63 14.86
CA ASP A 325 18.20 -28.83 14.55
C ASP A 325 17.31 -28.63 13.31
N ALA A 326 16.66 -29.71 12.85
CA ALA A 326 15.83 -29.64 11.65
C ALA A 326 14.51 -28.87 11.87
N THR A 327 14.13 -28.56 13.11
CA THR A 327 12.81 -28.02 13.47
C THR A 327 12.84 -27.27 14.80
N GLY A 328 12.48 -25.98 14.80
CA GLY A 328 12.20 -25.26 16.05
C GLY A 328 12.80 -23.87 16.09
N ALA A 329 13.95 -23.68 15.44
CA ALA A 329 14.61 -22.39 15.33
C ALA A 329 13.75 -21.40 14.54
N ASN A 330 13.25 -20.34 15.20
CA ASN A 330 12.46 -19.30 14.55
C ASN A 330 12.70 -17.93 15.18
N PHE A 331 12.37 -16.90 14.41
CA PHE A 331 12.31 -15.51 14.83
C PHE A 331 11.14 -14.80 14.13
N GLY A 332 10.47 -13.88 14.82
CA GLY A 332 9.36 -13.14 14.24
C GLY A 332 8.65 -12.22 15.22
N PHE A 333 7.66 -11.51 14.68
CA PHE A 333 6.89 -10.48 15.36
C PHE A 333 5.39 -10.69 15.17
N GLY A 334 4.60 -10.20 16.11
CA GLY A 334 3.14 -10.36 16.11
C GLY A 334 2.43 -9.28 16.92
N MET A 335 1.11 -9.30 16.85
CA MET A 335 0.24 -8.40 17.62
C MET A 335 -0.45 -9.18 18.74
N ARG A 336 -0.63 -8.52 19.89
CA ARG A 336 -1.22 -9.12 21.09
C ARG A 336 -2.14 -8.13 21.80
N GLU A 337 -3.17 -8.68 22.42
CA GLU A 337 -4.11 -7.96 23.27
C GLU A 337 -3.76 -8.19 24.76
N THR A 338 -3.82 -7.12 25.56
CA THR A 338 -3.42 -7.13 26.98
C THR A 338 -4.45 -7.81 27.88
N GLY A 339 -5.74 -7.56 27.64
CA GLY A 339 -6.83 -7.92 28.56
C GLY A 339 -7.04 -9.43 28.71
N THR A 340 -7.04 -10.16 27.60
CA THR A 340 -7.13 -11.62 27.51
C THR A 340 -5.76 -12.30 27.36
N ASN A 341 -4.69 -11.52 27.14
CA ASN A 341 -3.33 -12.01 26.98
C ASN A 341 -3.19 -13.00 25.80
N LYS A 342 -3.87 -12.70 24.69
CA LYS A 342 -3.92 -13.51 23.48
C LYS A 342 -3.19 -12.83 22.33
N ASP A 343 -2.42 -13.61 21.58
CA ASP A 343 -1.84 -13.14 20.32
C ASP A 343 -2.95 -13.09 19.27
N LEU A 344 -3.13 -11.95 18.60
CA LEU A 344 -4.00 -11.82 17.43
C LEU A 344 -3.45 -12.69 16.30
N PHE A 345 -2.13 -12.58 16.08
CA PHE A 345 -1.33 -13.42 15.19
C PHE A 345 0.16 -13.28 15.54
N LEU A 346 0.98 -14.18 14.98
CA LEU A 346 2.43 -14.09 14.94
C LEU A 346 2.92 -14.45 13.54
N VAL A 347 3.80 -13.66 12.93
CA VAL A 347 4.45 -13.98 11.66
C VAL A 347 5.94 -14.15 11.89
N ARG A 348 6.51 -15.23 11.35
CA ARG A 348 7.88 -15.65 11.70
C ARG A 348 8.56 -16.38 10.56
N VAL A 349 9.89 -16.26 10.52
CA VAL A 349 10.75 -17.17 9.77
C VAL A 349 11.10 -18.33 10.68
N HIS A 350 10.86 -19.55 10.22
CA HIS A 350 11.01 -20.77 11.00
C HIS A 350 11.73 -21.83 10.19
N LYS A 351 12.78 -22.44 10.76
CA LYS A 351 13.39 -23.64 10.20
C LYS A 351 12.51 -24.84 10.50
N GLN A 352 12.09 -25.52 9.44
CA GLN A 352 11.32 -26.75 9.53
C GLN A 352 11.67 -27.68 8.36
N ASN A 353 12.05 -28.92 8.67
CA ASN A 353 12.51 -29.91 7.70
C ASN A 353 13.74 -29.45 6.90
N ASP A 354 14.72 -28.85 7.59
CA ASP A 354 15.97 -28.34 6.99
C ASP A 354 15.80 -27.23 5.94
N THR A 355 14.66 -26.53 5.94
CA THR A 355 14.46 -25.32 5.15
C THR A 355 13.84 -24.22 6.02
N LEU A 356 14.12 -22.96 5.67
CA LEU A 356 13.46 -21.79 6.21
C LEU A 356 12.12 -21.61 5.53
N ARG A 357 11.12 -21.30 6.34
CA ARG A 357 9.76 -21.04 5.91
C ARG A 357 9.28 -19.75 6.52
N LEU A 358 8.58 -18.94 5.75
CA LEU A 358 7.78 -17.86 6.32
C LEU A 358 6.44 -18.47 6.72
N GLN A 359 6.06 -18.27 7.99
CA GLN A 359 4.85 -18.82 8.56
C GLN A 359 4.06 -17.73 9.27
N HIS A 360 2.74 -17.92 9.33
CA HIS A 360 1.93 -17.27 10.35
C HIS A 360 1.43 -18.30 11.36
N ARG A 361 1.20 -17.85 12.59
CA ARG A 361 0.59 -18.59 13.67
C ARG A 361 -0.63 -17.84 14.18
N VAL A 362 -1.77 -18.51 14.17
CA VAL A 362 -3.03 -18.02 14.73
C VAL A 362 -3.49 -19.04 15.77
N GLY A 363 -3.51 -18.63 17.04
CA GLY A 363 -3.71 -19.55 18.17
C GLY A 363 -2.62 -20.62 18.24
N ASN A 364 -2.99 -21.87 17.99
CA ASN A 364 -2.07 -23.03 17.98
C ASN A 364 -1.79 -23.58 16.59
N THR A 365 -2.35 -22.97 15.55
CA THR A 365 -2.17 -23.40 14.16
C THR A 365 -1.04 -22.62 13.55
N ASN A 366 -0.06 -23.31 12.98
CA ASN A 366 0.98 -22.73 12.13
C ASN A 366 0.65 -23.06 10.68
N THR A 367 0.77 -22.08 9.80
CA THR A 367 0.52 -22.25 8.37
C THR A 367 1.73 -21.71 7.61
N ASP A 368 2.23 -22.51 6.68
CA ASP A 368 3.29 -22.10 5.75
C ASP A 368 2.73 -21.10 4.74
N LEU A 369 3.41 -19.96 4.60
CA LEU A 369 3.16 -18.97 3.55
C LEU A 369 4.05 -19.26 2.33
N ILE A 370 5.33 -19.54 2.59
CA ILE A 370 6.32 -19.96 1.60
C ILE A 370 7.39 -20.84 2.25
N ASP A 371 7.94 -21.78 1.48
CA ASP A 371 9.17 -22.52 1.77
C ASP A 371 10.28 -21.99 0.87
N PHE A 372 11.33 -21.42 1.46
CA PHE A 372 12.46 -20.84 0.70
C PHE A 372 13.37 -21.92 0.10
N GLY A 373 13.24 -23.18 0.53
CA GLY A 373 14.06 -24.30 0.04
C GLY A 373 15.52 -24.25 0.51
N THR A 374 15.88 -23.34 1.40
CA THR A 374 17.24 -23.08 1.90
C THR A 374 17.24 -22.92 3.43
N THR A 375 18.37 -23.12 4.09
CA THR A 375 18.53 -22.84 5.54
C THR A 375 18.93 -21.40 5.85
N SER A 376 19.06 -20.56 4.82
CA SER A 376 19.49 -19.17 4.93
C SER A 376 18.66 -18.27 4.01
N VAL A 377 18.42 -17.05 4.43
CA VAL A 377 17.71 -16.01 3.67
C VAL A 377 18.44 -14.68 3.83
N SER A 378 18.37 -13.82 2.84
CA SER A 378 18.87 -12.44 2.90
C SER A 378 17.90 -11.50 2.21
N ASP A 379 17.98 -10.23 2.57
CA ASP A 379 17.20 -9.14 1.99
C ASP A 379 15.69 -9.41 1.97
N LEU A 380 15.16 -9.94 3.07
CA LEU A 380 13.75 -10.32 3.17
C LEU A 380 12.96 -9.23 3.89
N LEU A 381 12.17 -8.49 3.13
CA LEU A 381 11.14 -7.59 3.66
C LEU A 381 9.91 -8.41 4.03
N ILE A 382 9.38 -8.23 5.25
CA ILE A 382 8.11 -8.80 5.67
C ILE A 382 7.22 -7.67 6.18
N ARG A 383 5.97 -7.69 5.74
CA ARG A 383 4.96 -6.71 6.14
C ARG A 383 3.64 -7.38 6.40
N VAL A 384 2.91 -6.88 7.39
CA VAL A 384 1.61 -7.38 7.81
C VAL A 384 0.63 -6.21 7.86
N SER A 385 -0.45 -6.28 7.08
CA SER A 385 -1.57 -5.34 7.15
C SER A 385 -2.68 -5.97 7.97
N ALA A 386 -2.90 -5.48 9.18
CA ALA A 386 -3.89 -5.97 10.13
C ALA A 386 -5.10 -5.02 10.15
N ASP A 387 -6.27 -5.50 9.78
CA ASP A 387 -7.54 -4.77 9.81
C ASP A 387 -8.36 -5.22 11.01
N LEU A 388 -8.44 -4.34 12.00
CA LEU A 388 -9.20 -4.59 13.23
C LEU A 388 -10.71 -4.45 13.03
N ASP A 389 -11.17 -3.84 11.92
CA ASP A 389 -12.59 -3.72 11.61
C ASP A 389 -13.17 -5.01 11.01
N THR A 390 -12.33 -5.75 10.27
CA THR A 390 -12.71 -7.04 9.67
C THR A 390 -12.13 -8.26 10.40
N ASP A 391 -11.32 -8.06 11.43
CA ASP A 391 -10.60 -9.11 12.17
C ASP A 391 -9.74 -10.01 11.26
N THR A 392 -9.13 -9.41 10.23
CA THR A 392 -8.27 -10.11 9.26
C THR A 392 -6.93 -9.43 9.09
N PHE A 393 -5.92 -10.19 8.69
CA PHE A 393 -4.64 -9.64 8.29
C PHE A 393 -4.14 -10.25 6.98
N SER A 394 -3.31 -9.49 6.28
CA SER A 394 -2.60 -9.92 5.08
C SER A 394 -1.11 -9.88 5.34
N VAL A 395 -0.37 -10.91 4.91
CA VAL A 395 1.09 -10.96 5.01
C VAL A 395 1.68 -10.78 3.62
N PHE A 396 2.59 -9.83 3.49
CA PHE A 396 3.36 -9.53 2.30
C PHE A 396 4.84 -9.82 2.58
N TRP A 397 5.54 -10.37 1.61
CA TRP A 397 6.98 -10.56 1.72
C TRP A 397 7.68 -10.37 0.38
N GLN A 398 8.93 -9.93 0.41
CA GLN A 398 9.76 -9.74 -0.79
C GLN A 398 11.20 -10.12 -0.44
N GLN A 399 11.84 -10.93 -1.28
CA GLN A 399 13.24 -11.31 -1.10
C GLN A 399 14.11 -10.63 -2.17
N GLY A 400 15.12 -9.87 -1.73
CA GLY A 400 15.99 -9.07 -2.58
C GLY A 400 15.19 -8.06 -3.42
N THR A 401 15.62 -7.87 -4.67
CA THR A 401 14.85 -7.13 -5.69
C THR A 401 13.81 -8.02 -6.40
N GLY A 402 13.58 -9.22 -5.88
CA GLY A 402 12.61 -10.15 -6.43
C GLY A 402 11.19 -9.62 -6.30
N ILE A 403 10.27 -10.36 -6.90
CA ILE A 403 8.85 -10.02 -6.89
C ILE A 403 8.33 -10.20 -5.46
N GLY A 404 7.59 -9.20 -4.95
CA GLY A 404 6.83 -9.34 -3.71
C GLY A 404 5.85 -10.51 -3.82
N GLN A 405 5.29 -10.98 -2.71
CA GLN A 405 4.27 -12.03 -2.63
C GLN A 405 3.36 -11.72 -1.45
N CYS A 406 2.12 -12.23 -1.47
CA CYS A 406 1.24 -12.09 -0.32
C CYS A 406 0.25 -13.23 -0.15
N VAL A 407 -0.24 -13.36 1.08
CA VAL A 407 -1.46 -14.11 1.42
C VAL A 407 -2.36 -13.15 2.17
N SER A 408 -3.60 -13.02 1.70
CA SER A 408 -4.57 -12.03 2.19
C SER A 408 -5.72 -12.66 2.96
N ASP A 409 -6.45 -11.83 3.70
CA ASP A 409 -7.68 -12.18 4.45
C ASP A 409 -7.50 -13.35 5.44
N ILE A 410 -6.34 -13.43 6.08
CA ILE A 410 -6.08 -14.44 7.10
C ILE A 410 -6.85 -14.03 8.36
N PRO A 411 -7.75 -14.88 8.90
CA PRO A 411 -8.49 -14.54 10.11
C PRO A 411 -7.54 -14.43 11.31
N MET A 412 -7.75 -13.39 12.13
CA MET A 412 -7.10 -13.27 13.44
C MET A 412 -7.63 -14.35 14.40
N PHE A 413 -6.97 -14.49 15.56
CA PHE A 413 -7.30 -15.56 16.50
C PHE A 413 -8.76 -15.54 16.96
N GLU A 414 -9.25 -14.38 17.36
CA GLU A 414 -10.65 -14.15 17.76
C GLU A 414 -11.08 -12.76 17.31
N PRO A 415 -12.37 -12.57 16.97
CA PRO A 415 -12.88 -11.28 16.56
C PRO A 415 -12.99 -10.30 17.73
N GLY A 416 -12.83 -9.00 17.44
CA GLY A 416 -13.00 -7.89 18.39
C GLY A 416 -11.90 -7.76 19.44
N LEU A 417 -10.70 -8.30 19.17
CA LEU A 417 -9.53 -8.08 20.01
C LEU A 417 -8.94 -6.69 19.78
N SER A 418 -8.47 -6.02 20.83
CA SER A 418 -7.71 -4.78 20.70
C SER A 418 -6.24 -5.06 20.39
N PHE A 419 -5.60 -4.14 19.67
CA PHE A 419 -4.16 -4.14 19.50
C PHE A 419 -3.52 -3.25 20.57
N ASP A 420 -2.77 -3.88 21.48
CA ASP A 420 -2.17 -3.22 22.64
C ASP A 420 -0.66 -3.44 22.75
N ILE A 421 -0.19 -4.61 22.31
CA ILE A 421 1.15 -5.12 22.54
C ILE A 421 1.75 -5.66 21.25
N ILE A 422 3.05 -5.43 21.10
CA ILE A 422 3.89 -6.10 20.12
C ILE A 422 4.51 -7.34 20.76
N ARG A 423 4.42 -8.45 20.05
CA ARG A 423 4.96 -9.74 20.46
C ARG A 423 6.25 -10.02 19.71
N THR A 424 7.37 -10.13 20.42
CA THR A 424 8.61 -10.71 19.89
C THR A 424 8.67 -12.18 20.30
N ALA A 425 8.80 -13.08 19.34
CA ALA A 425 8.86 -14.52 19.59
C ALA A 425 10.01 -15.16 18.81
N VAL A 426 11.03 -15.60 19.56
CA VAL A 426 12.24 -16.22 19.01
C VAL A 426 12.62 -17.43 19.85
N ASN A 427 12.80 -18.58 19.20
CA ASN A 427 13.19 -19.82 19.86
C ASN A 427 14.70 -20.02 19.80
N THR A 428 15.49 -19.12 20.37
CA THR A 428 16.96 -19.10 20.32
C THR A 428 17.67 -20.18 21.15
N ASN A 429 16.96 -21.14 21.75
CA ASN A 429 17.59 -22.09 22.67
C ASN A 429 18.67 -22.97 21.99
N ASN A 430 19.61 -23.52 22.77
CA ASN A 430 20.75 -24.30 22.25
C ASN A 430 20.42 -25.73 21.79
N ILE A 431 19.15 -26.14 21.84
CA ILE A 431 18.66 -27.38 21.23
C ILE A 431 18.31 -27.10 19.77
N ASP A 432 17.54 -26.03 19.55
CA ASP A 432 16.99 -25.69 18.25
C ASP A 432 18.00 -24.90 17.39
N TRP A 433 18.75 -23.97 17.98
CA TRP A 433 19.76 -23.15 17.28
C TRP A 433 21.16 -23.75 17.39
N GLY A 434 21.90 -23.69 16.28
CA GLY A 434 23.28 -24.08 16.18
C GLY A 434 24.25 -23.03 16.74
N PRO A 435 25.48 -23.40 17.12
CA PRO A 435 26.48 -22.47 17.64
C PRO A 435 26.85 -21.30 16.71
N THR A 436 26.53 -21.40 15.43
CA THR A 436 26.81 -20.40 14.39
C THR A 436 25.54 -19.80 13.81
N ASP A 437 24.37 -20.17 14.32
CA ASP A 437 23.09 -19.68 13.80
C ASP A 437 22.86 -18.23 14.23
N PHE A 438 22.32 -17.45 13.31
CA PHE A 438 22.01 -16.04 13.55
C PHE A 438 20.82 -15.55 12.72
N ALA A 439 20.19 -14.47 13.18
CA ALA A 439 19.27 -13.67 12.38
C ALA A 439 19.51 -12.18 12.65
N LEU A 440 19.63 -11.39 11.59
CA LEU A 440 19.81 -9.95 11.62
C LEU A 440 18.52 -9.27 11.14
N VAL A 441 17.95 -8.42 11.98
CA VAL A 441 16.76 -7.61 11.68
C VAL A 441 17.14 -6.15 11.77
N ASP A 442 16.96 -5.40 10.69
CA ASP A 442 17.36 -4.00 10.53
C ASP A 442 16.44 -3.05 11.30
N TYR A 443 15.13 -3.17 11.10
CA TYR A 443 14.15 -2.38 11.82
C TYR A 443 12.87 -3.16 12.08
N LEU A 444 12.06 -2.66 13.01
CA LEU A 444 10.65 -2.98 13.17
C LEU A 444 9.85 -1.68 13.23
N THR A 445 8.88 -1.53 12.34
CA THR A 445 7.99 -0.37 12.30
C THR A 445 6.55 -0.80 12.37
N ILE A 446 5.72 0.01 13.03
CA ILE A 446 4.28 -0.09 12.97
C ILE A 446 3.72 1.26 12.56
N ARG A 447 2.83 1.23 11.59
CA ARG A 447 2.09 2.38 11.09
C ARG A 447 0.63 2.12 11.38
N GLY A 448 -0.03 3.09 12.01
CA GLY A 448 -1.45 3.01 12.26
C GLY A 448 -2.27 3.39 11.03
N PRO A 449 -3.60 3.25 11.08
CA PRO A 449 -4.45 3.99 10.17
C PRO A 449 -4.05 5.44 10.40
N SER A 450 -3.56 6.12 9.37
CA SER A 450 -3.29 7.56 9.45
C SER A 450 -4.40 8.19 10.29
N ALA A 451 -4.08 8.70 11.48
CA ALA A 451 -4.93 9.69 12.11
C ALA A 451 -4.88 10.84 11.12
N VAL A 452 -5.78 10.81 10.12
CA VAL A 452 -5.76 11.55 8.84
C VAL A 452 -4.73 12.61 9.00
N ALA A 453 -3.46 12.36 8.62
CA ALA A 453 -2.32 13.14 9.13
C ALA A 453 -2.73 14.59 8.97
N ALA A 454 -3.20 15.26 10.03
CA ALA A 454 -4.22 16.29 9.87
C ALA A 454 -3.58 17.28 8.96
N TYR A 455 -3.95 17.24 7.67
CA TYR A 455 -3.07 17.79 6.68
C TYR A 455 -2.99 19.22 7.15
N LEU A 456 -1.79 19.64 7.53
CA LEU A 456 -1.52 20.95 8.07
C LEU A 456 -1.76 21.87 6.87
N SER A 457 -3.04 22.06 6.59
CA SER A 457 -3.61 22.66 5.41
C SER A 457 -4.04 23.99 5.94
N LEU A 458 -3.19 24.96 5.65
CA LEU A 458 -3.58 26.35 5.74
C LEU A 458 -4.71 26.53 4.72
N SER A 459 -5.94 26.62 5.20
CA SER A 459 -7.06 27.00 4.36
C SER A 459 -7.14 28.53 4.32
N ILE A 460 -7.35 29.05 3.11
CA ILE A 460 -7.49 30.47 2.85
C ILE A 460 -8.90 30.70 2.33
N VAL A 461 -9.74 31.35 3.12
CA VAL A 461 -11.13 31.62 2.77
C VAL A 461 -11.43 33.12 2.78
N SER A 462 -12.53 33.52 2.16
CA SER A 462 -13.03 34.90 2.25
C SER A 462 -13.36 35.24 3.70
N GLY A 463 -12.90 36.40 4.16
CA GLY A 463 -13.13 36.88 5.52
C GLY A 463 -14.53 37.47 5.72
N PRO A 464 -14.89 37.82 6.96
CA PRO A 464 -16.24 38.31 7.30
C PRO A 464 -16.53 39.72 6.78
N GLY A 465 -15.52 40.50 6.40
CA GLY A 465 -15.63 41.81 5.79
C GLY A 465 -15.29 41.82 4.30
N ALA A 466 -15.78 42.84 3.57
CA ALA A 466 -15.23 43.18 2.27
C ALA A 466 -13.74 43.46 2.42
N GLU A 467 -12.91 42.88 1.55
CA GLU A 467 -11.44 43.00 1.59
C GLU A 467 -10.77 42.34 2.80
N GLN A 468 -11.33 41.23 3.27
CA GLN A 468 -10.72 40.38 4.27
C GLN A 468 -10.59 38.94 3.76
N MET A 469 -9.58 38.24 4.27
CA MET A 469 -9.40 36.81 4.13
C MET A 469 -9.13 36.21 5.51
N THR A 470 -9.60 34.99 5.73
CA THR A 470 -9.35 34.22 6.96
C THR A 470 -8.40 33.09 6.63
N LEU A 471 -7.28 33.03 7.36
CA LEU A 471 -6.37 31.90 7.40
C LEU A 471 -6.84 30.93 8.47
N ILE A 472 -6.99 29.65 8.14
CA ILE A 472 -7.48 28.62 9.06
C ILE A 472 -6.46 27.48 9.09
N TRP A 473 -6.06 27.04 10.29
CA TRP A 473 -5.18 25.88 10.47
C TRP A 473 -5.48 25.12 11.78
N PRO A 474 -5.16 23.83 11.91
CA PRO A 474 -5.49 23.05 13.10
C PRO A 474 -4.82 23.55 14.39
N THR A 475 -5.51 23.46 15.53
CA THR A 475 -4.95 23.77 16.89
C THR A 475 -3.87 22.79 17.34
N ALA A 476 -3.78 21.62 16.71
CA ALA A 476 -2.65 20.69 16.87
C ALA A 476 -1.32 21.27 16.34
N THR A 477 -1.38 22.33 15.55
CA THR A 477 -0.21 23.14 15.17
C THR A 477 0.08 24.14 16.29
N PRO A 478 1.35 24.45 16.62
CA PRO A 478 1.67 25.52 17.57
C PRO A 478 0.88 26.80 17.23
N GLY A 479 0.15 27.35 18.21
CA GLY A 479 -0.68 28.55 18.02
C GLY A 479 0.11 29.79 17.60
N THR A 480 1.44 29.73 17.68
CA THR A 480 2.39 30.66 17.08
C THR A 480 2.87 30.12 15.74
N ALA A 481 1.99 30.09 14.74
CA ALA A 481 2.46 29.98 13.36
C ALA A 481 3.15 31.32 13.02
N VAL A 482 4.48 31.31 12.89
CA VAL A 482 5.20 32.49 12.42
C VAL A 482 4.86 32.66 10.93
N LEU A 483 4.01 33.63 10.62
CA LEU A 483 3.73 34.05 9.26
C LEU A 483 4.71 35.18 8.92
N GLU A 484 5.63 34.93 8.00
CA GLU A 484 6.65 35.90 7.61
C GLU A 484 6.30 36.54 6.27
N SER A 485 6.32 37.88 6.21
CA SER A 485 6.09 38.61 4.95
C SER A 485 7.40 39.16 4.39
N SER A 486 7.66 38.91 3.12
CA SER A 486 8.70 39.57 2.33
C SER A 486 8.29 39.66 0.87
N THR A 487 8.50 40.81 0.23
CA THR A 487 8.36 40.98 -1.23
C THR A 487 9.62 40.56 -2.01
N ASN A 488 10.73 40.22 -1.32
CA ASN A 488 12.02 39.89 -1.92
C ASN A 488 12.88 39.06 -0.95
N LEU A 489 13.33 37.85 -1.31
CA LEU A 489 14.09 36.92 -0.46
C LEU A 489 15.44 37.46 0.09
N MET A 490 15.80 38.70 -0.26
CA MET A 490 17.05 39.39 0.12
C MET A 490 16.83 40.52 1.13
N ASP A 491 15.58 40.88 1.48
CA ASP A 491 15.26 41.89 2.49
C ASP A 491 15.08 41.28 3.89
N PRO A 492 15.35 42.03 4.98
CA PRO A 492 15.13 41.57 6.34
C PRO A 492 13.64 41.28 6.58
N TRP A 493 13.37 40.07 7.00
CA TRP A 493 12.05 39.54 7.29
C TRP A 493 11.36 40.34 8.41
N THR A 494 10.06 40.59 8.25
CA THR A 494 9.22 41.16 9.32
C THR A 494 8.16 40.15 9.74
N GLU A 495 8.17 39.82 11.03
CA GLU A 495 7.24 38.91 11.69
C GLU A 495 5.82 39.51 11.72
N ILE A 496 4.81 38.71 11.36
CA ILE A 496 3.40 39.06 11.59
C ILE A 496 3.05 38.62 13.01
N THR A 497 2.89 39.58 13.93
CA THR A 497 2.56 39.34 15.34
C THR A 497 1.06 39.26 15.62
N ASP A 498 0.23 39.12 14.58
CA ASP A 498 -1.23 39.06 14.75
C ASP A 498 -1.60 37.74 15.46
N THR A 499 -2.37 37.84 16.55
CA THR A 499 -2.72 36.68 17.37
C THR A 499 -3.92 35.95 16.77
N PRO A 500 -3.83 34.65 16.43
CA PRO A 500 -4.98 33.90 15.97
C PRO A 500 -6.01 33.69 17.08
N THR A 501 -7.27 33.54 16.68
CA THR A 501 -8.36 33.13 17.56
C THR A 501 -8.62 31.64 17.41
N VAL A 502 -8.86 30.93 18.50
CA VAL A 502 -9.25 29.51 18.46
C VAL A 502 -10.75 29.38 18.21
N ASN A 503 -11.14 28.64 17.17
CA ASN A 503 -12.51 28.29 16.82
C ASN A 503 -12.63 26.78 16.61
N GLY A 504 -13.14 26.07 17.62
CA GLY A 504 -13.15 24.60 17.63
C GLY A 504 -11.73 24.03 17.56
N ASP A 505 -11.50 23.15 16.60
CA ASP A 505 -10.19 22.51 16.37
C ASP A 505 -9.26 23.34 15.48
N ASN A 506 -9.60 24.61 15.19
CA ASN A 506 -8.82 25.49 14.34
C ASN A 506 -8.35 26.77 15.04
N ASN A 507 -7.15 27.22 14.67
CA ASN A 507 -6.72 28.60 14.77
C ASN A 507 -7.20 29.36 13.53
N GLU A 508 -7.77 30.55 13.74
CA GLU A 508 -8.22 31.46 12.69
C GLU A 508 -7.50 32.80 12.80
N LEU A 509 -7.02 33.32 11.67
CA LEU A 509 -6.44 34.66 11.59
C LEU A 509 -7.09 35.46 10.46
N ILE A 510 -7.76 36.55 10.81
CA ILE A 510 -8.37 37.47 9.84
C ILE A 510 -7.35 38.54 9.46
N ILE A 511 -7.11 38.67 8.16
CA ILE A 511 -6.17 39.65 7.59
C ILE A 511 -6.88 40.48 6.52
N SER A 512 -6.45 41.74 6.40
CA SER A 512 -6.92 42.62 5.34
C SER A 512 -6.23 42.30 4.02
N THR A 513 -6.99 42.28 2.92
CA THR A 513 -6.48 42.13 1.55
C THR A 513 -6.12 43.48 0.92
N THR A 514 -6.28 44.60 1.64
CA THR A 514 -5.85 45.92 1.20
C THR A 514 -4.60 46.39 1.95
N GLY A 515 -3.71 47.07 1.23
CA GLY A 515 -2.41 47.52 1.76
C GLY A 515 -1.22 46.92 1.02
N VAL A 516 -0.08 46.83 1.71
CA VAL A 516 1.16 46.27 1.16
C VAL A 516 1.00 44.75 0.98
N PRO A 517 1.36 44.17 -0.18
CA PRO A 517 1.29 42.73 -0.40
C PRO A 517 2.05 41.96 0.69
N LYS A 518 1.37 41.01 1.33
CA LYS A 518 1.97 40.06 2.26
C LYS A 518 2.12 38.72 1.54
N ASN A 519 3.35 38.20 1.48
CA ASN A 519 3.60 36.82 1.07
C ASN A 519 3.58 35.93 2.32
N PHE A 520 3.15 34.67 2.17
CA PHE A 520 3.07 33.70 3.27
C PHE A 520 3.97 32.51 2.97
N PHE A 521 4.83 32.14 3.92
CA PHE A 521 5.68 30.96 3.82
C PHE A 521 5.44 30.06 5.03
N ARG A 522 5.40 28.75 4.80
CA ARG A 522 5.36 27.75 5.86
C ARG A 522 6.80 27.33 6.18
N LEU A 523 7.24 27.49 7.42
CA LEU A 523 8.46 26.84 7.89
C LEU A 523 8.25 25.32 7.82
N ARG A 524 9.15 24.64 7.10
CA ARG A 524 9.07 23.19 6.87
C ARG A 524 9.43 22.38 8.14
N ASN A 525 10.00 23.02 9.15
CA ASN A 525 10.20 22.53 10.52
C ASN A 525 10.46 23.72 11.47
N PRO A 526 10.15 23.61 12.78
CA PRO A 526 10.55 24.60 13.78
C PRO A 526 12.08 24.68 13.96
#